data_AF-A0A0D0D3A3-F1
#
_entry.id   AF-A0A0D0D3A3-F1
#
_cell.length_a   1.000
_cell.length_b   1.000
_cell.length_c   1.000
_cell.angle_alpha   90.00
_cell.angle_beta   90.00
_cell.angle_gamma   90.00
#
_symmetry.space_group_name_H-M   'P 1'
#
loop_
_entity.id
_entity.type
_entity.pdbx_description
1 polymer ?
#
loop_
_entity_poly.entity_id
_entity_poly.type
_entity_poly.pdbx_seq_one_letter_code
_entity_poly.pdbx_strand_id
1 'polypeptide(L)'
;MRSVVQDEFGLRPCKWQLQSARYQLESKDVFTVSPTGSGKTLTFWIPLLFNNNRIIIIITPLNILGEKICDEVIQRGFPAINLCAETAMDQAYKDIERLKYHVITVSPERILTDSHFQVLW
;
A
#
# COMPACT_ATOMS: atom_id res chain seq x y z
N MET A 1 0.36 -7.75 -17.45
CA MET A 1 0.18 -6.60 -16.54
C MET A 1 -1.00 -5.72 -16.94
N ARG A 2 -1.01 -5.05 -18.11
CA ARG A 2 -2.14 -4.17 -18.49
C ARG A 2 -3.51 -4.85 -18.50
N SER A 3 -3.61 -6.03 -19.15
CA SER A 3 -4.85 -6.81 -19.20
C SER A 3 -5.35 -7.15 -17.80
N VAL A 4 -4.49 -7.75 -16.98
CA VAL A 4 -4.78 -8.09 -15.57
C VAL A 4 -5.31 -6.88 -14.79
N VAL A 5 -4.69 -5.70 -14.90
CA VAL A 5 -5.20 -4.50 -14.20
C VAL A 5 -6.59 -4.10 -14.69
N GLN A 6 -6.87 -4.27 -15.99
CA GLN A 6 -8.17 -3.96 -16.56
C GLN A 6 -9.22 -4.99 -16.16
N ASP A 7 -8.86 -6.26 -16.07
CA ASP A 7 -9.75 -7.36 -15.69
C ASP A 7 -10.10 -7.28 -14.19
N GLU A 8 -9.09 -7.03 -13.34
CA GLU A 8 -9.24 -7.03 -11.88
C GLU A 8 -9.79 -5.70 -11.32
N PHE A 9 -9.38 -4.57 -11.88
CA PHE A 9 -9.79 -3.25 -11.37
C PHE A 9 -10.77 -2.50 -12.26
N GLY A 10 -11.08 -2.99 -13.47
CA GLY A 10 -11.90 -2.24 -14.43
C GLY A 10 -11.24 -0.93 -14.92
N LEU A 11 -9.94 -0.76 -14.66
CA LEU A 11 -9.19 0.46 -14.98
C LEU A 11 -8.17 0.19 -16.07
N ARG A 12 -8.03 1.14 -17.02
CA ARG A 12 -7.00 1.06 -18.06
C ARG A 12 -5.79 1.92 -17.69
N PRO A 13 -4.70 1.36 -17.13
CA PRO A 13 -3.55 2.14 -16.69
C PRO A 13 -2.78 2.74 -17.87
N CYS A 14 -2.24 3.94 -17.75
CA CYS A 14 -1.37 4.53 -18.76
C CYS A 14 0.05 3.91 -18.71
N LYS A 15 0.92 4.28 -19.66
CA LYS A 15 2.27 3.69 -19.79
C LYS A 15 3.13 3.95 -18.54
N TRP A 16 3.10 5.17 -18.00
CA TRP A 16 3.94 5.53 -16.87
C TRP A 16 3.49 4.84 -15.56
N GLN A 17 2.19 4.64 -15.36
CA GLN A 17 1.67 3.90 -14.20
C GLN A 17 2.19 2.46 -14.20
N LEU A 18 2.11 1.81 -15.37
CA LEU A 18 2.64 0.46 -15.55
C LEU A 18 4.16 0.41 -15.36
N GLN A 19 4.90 1.40 -15.87
CA GLN A 19 6.35 1.46 -15.70
C GLN A 19 6.76 1.63 -14.24
N SER A 20 6.09 2.51 -13.50
CA SER A 20 6.32 2.70 -12.06
C SER A 20 6.05 1.41 -11.28
N ALA A 21 4.90 0.78 -11.50
CA ALA A 21 4.55 -0.47 -10.83
C ALA A 21 5.51 -1.62 -11.16
N ARG A 22 5.98 -1.72 -12.42
CA ARG A 22 6.99 -2.72 -12.81
C ARG A 22 8.30 -2.51 -12.04
N TYR A 23 8.79 -1.29 -11.94
CA TYR A 23 10.03 -1.03 -11.21
C TYR A 23 9.90 -1.31 -9.71
N GLN A 24 8.73 -1.06 -9.11
CA GLN A 24 8.45 -1.49 -7.74
C GLN A 24 8.49 -3.03 -7.60
N LEU A 25 7.88 -3.77 -8.53
CA LEU A 25 7.91 -5.25 -8.53
C LEU A 25 9.33 -5.82 -8.72
N GLU A 26 10.18 -5.12 -9.48
CA GLU A 26 11.61 -5.40 -9.65
C GLU A 26 12.47 -4.95 -8.45
N SER A 27 11.86 -4.51 -7.35
CA SER A 27 12.54 -4.05 -6.14
C SER A 27 13.52 -2.89 -6.39
N LYS A 28 13.15 -1.95 -7.26
CA LYS A 28 13.90 -0.72 -7.53
C LYS A 28 13.28 0.46 -6.80
N ASP A 29 14.12 1.45 -6.49
CA ASP A 29 13.66 2.75 -6.01
C ASP A 29 13.04 3.55 -7.17
N VAL A 30 11.86 4.13 -6.93
CA VAL A 30 11.09 4.83 -7.98
C VAL A 30 10.57 6.16 -7.48
N PHE A 31 10.97 7.24 -8.15
CA PHE A 31 10.31 8.54 -8.04
C PHE A 31 9.23 8.68 -9.12
N THR A 32 7.97 8.75 -8.69
CA THR A 32 6.84 9.02 -9.59
C THR A 32 6.30 10.42 -9.34
N VAL A 33 6.50 11.33 -10.30
CA VAL A 33 6.01 12.71 -10.22
C VAL A 33 4.91 12.90 -11.25
N SER A 34 3.71 13.26 -10.81
CA SER A 34 2.59 13.56 -11.68
C SER A 34 1.59 14.52 -11.01
N PRO A 35 0.75 15.24 -11.79
CA PRO A 35 -0.24 16.15 -11.23
C PRO A 35 -1.29 15.46 -10.34
N THR A 36 -1.92 16.20 -9.44
CA THR A 36 -3.12 15.73 -8.73
C THR A 36 -4.21 15.34 -9.72
N GLY A 37 -4.98 14.30 -9.41
CA GLY A 37 -6.02 13.77 -10.32
C GLY A 37 -5.50 12.88 -11.45
N SER A 38 -4.19 12.81 -11.69
CA SER A 38 -3.60 11.94 -12.75
C SER A 38 -3.69 10.42 -12.48
N GLY A 39 -4.21 10.02 -11.31
CA GLY A 39 -4.34 8.61 -10.94
C GLY A 39 -3.05 7.98 -10.42
N LYS A 40 -2.14 8.75 -9.84
CA LYS A 40 -0.88 8.21 -9.24
C LYS A 40 -1.12 7.10 -8.22
N THR A 41 -2.21 7.13 -7.46
CA THR A 41 -2.54 6.08 -6.48
C THR A 41 -2.59 4.68 -7.10
N LEU A 42 -2.99 4.56 -8.37
CA LEU A 42 -3.02 3.27 -9.06
C LEU A 42 -1.63 2.60 -9.11
N THR A 43 -0.53 3.36 -9.06
CA THR A 43 0.82 2.76 -9.03
C THR A 43 1.13 2.01 -7.75
N PHE A 44 0.41 2.26 -6.65
CA PHE A 44 0.51 1.49 -5.41
C PHE A 44 -0.30 0.19 -5.47
N TRP A 45 -1.40 0.19 -6.24
CA TRP A 45 -2.31 -0.96 -6.32
C TRP A 45 -1.93 -1.99 -7.36
N ILE A 46 -1.36 -1.56 -8.50
CA ILE A 46 -0.94 -2.49 -9.55
C ILE A 46 0.00 -3.58 -8.98
N PRO A 47 1.02 -3.28 -8.15
CA PRO A 47 1.88 -4.31 -7.58
C PRO A 47 1.13 -5.39 -6.79
N LEU A 48 0.03 -5.05 -6.09
CA LEU A 48 -0.75 -6.01 -5.28
C LEU A 48 -1.29 -7.18 -6.11
N LEU A 49 -1.63 -6.96 -7.38
CA LEU A 49 -2.12 -7.99 -8.30
C LEU A 49 -1.07 -9.05 -8.66
N PHE A 50 0.20 -8.78 -8.36
CA PHE A 50 1.33 -9.66 -8.70
C PHE A 50 2.12 -10.07 -7.46
N ASN A 51 1.62 -9.75 -6.26
CA ASN A 51 2.35 -9.85 -5.01
C ASN A 51 1.93 -11.10 -4.20
N ASN A 52 2.55 -12.24 -4.48
CA ASN A 52 2.26 -13.50 -3.77
C ASN A 52 2.99 -13.57 -2.42
N ASN A 53 2.58 -12.75 -1.42
CA ASN A 53 3.09 -12.69 -0.04
C ASN A 53 4.02 -11.51 0.31
N ARG A 54 3.82 -10.32 -0.25
CA ARG A 54 4.45 -9.11 0.30
C ARG A 54 3.42 -8.08 0.72
N ILE A 55 3.80 -7.27 1.70
CA ILE A 55 3.00 -6.16 2.21
C ILE A 55 3.46 -4.86 1.55
N ILE A 56 2.52 -3.95 1.29
CA ILE A 56 2.82 -2.56 0.96
C ILE A 56 2.60 -1.71 2.21
N ILE A 57 3.64 -0.98 2.62
CA ILE A 57 3.56 0.01 3.69
C ILE A 57 3.47 1.40 3.04
N ILE A 58 2.40 2.13 3.33
CA ILE A 58 2.18 3.50 2.85
C ILE A 58 2.33 4.47 4.02
N ILE A 59 3.34 5.32 3.94
CA ILE A 59 3.57 6.37 4.94
C ILE A 59 2.76 7.60 4.57
N THR A 60 1.92 8.08 5.49
CA THR A 60 1.01 9.22 5.27
C THR A 60 1.02 10.19 6.46
N PRO A 61 1.02 11.51 6.23
CA PRO A 61 1.10 12.49 7.32
C PRO A 61 -0.21 12.63 8.13
N LEU A 62 -1.33 12.10 7.64
CA LEU A 62 -2.64 12.24 8.28
C LEU A 62 -3.32 10.89 8.45
N ASN A 63 -3.83 10.61 9.65
CA ASN A 63 -4.60 9.39 9.95
C ASN A 63 -5.82 9.27 9.04
N ILE A 64 -6.54 10.38 8.83
CA ILE A 64 -7.73 10.42 7.95
C ILE A 64 -7.36 10.05 6.51
N LEU A 65 -6.15 10.39 6.05
CA LEU A 65 -5.70 9.99 4.72
C LEU A 65 -5.34 8.51 4.67
N GLY A 66 -4.75 7.97 5.74
CA GLY A 66 -4.49 6.53 5.88
C GLY A 66 -5.77 5.70 5.88
N GLU A 67 -6.79 6.15 6.61
CA GLU A 67 -8.12 5.52 6.62
C GLU A 67 -8.74 5.48 5.22
N LYS A 68 -8.75 6.62 4.51
CA LYS A 68 -9.25 6.68 3.12
C LYS A 68 -8.52 5.74 2.17
N ILE A 69 -7.20 5.59 2.34
CA ILE A 69 -6.38 4.69 1.54
C ILE A 69 -6.74 3.23 1.85
N CYS A 70 -6.94 2.89 3.13
CA CYS A 70 -7.39 1.56 3.54
C CYS A 70 -8.78 1.25 2.98
N ASP A 71 -9.75 2.15 3.11
CA ASP A 71 -11.09 1.98 2.56
C ASP A 71 -11.06 1.74 1.05
N GLU A 72 -10.27 2.53 0.32
CA GLU A 72 -10.13 2.41 -1.13
C GLU A 72 -9.62 1.01 -1.54
N VAL A 73 -8.61 0.49 -0.84
CA VAL A 73 -7.97 -0.78 -1.21
C VAL A 73 -8.77 -1.99 -0.70
N ILE A 74 -9.46 -1.86 0.43
CA ILE A 74 -10.42 -2.88 0.92
C ILE A 74 -11.57 -3.03 -0.07
N GLN A 75 -12.09 -1.94 -0.63
CA GLN A 75 -13.11 -1.99 -1.69
C GLN A 75 -12.61 -2.70 -2.97
N ARG A 76 -11.29 -2.80 -3.16
CA ARG A 76 -10.65 -3.56 -4.26
C ARG A 76 -10.32 -5.00 -3.87
N GLY A 77 -10.73 -5.45 -2.69
CA GLY A 77 -10.54 -6.83 -2.23
C GLY A 77 -9.22 -7.09 -1.51
N PHE A 78 -8.43 -6.06 -1.17
CA PHE A 78 -7.18 -6.24 -0.42
C PHE A 78 -7.38 -5.85 1.04
N PRO A 79 -7.17 -6.78 1.99
CA PRO A 79 -7.19 -6.44 3.40
C PRO A 79 -6.16 -5.37 3.73
N ALA A 80 -6.57 -4.35 4.48
CA ALA A 80 -5.71 -3.26 4.90
C ALA A 80 -5.96 -2.83 6.34
N ILE A 81 -4.97 -2.19 6.94
CA ILE A 81 -5.06 -1.60 8.27
C ILE A 81 -4.33 -0.25 8.32
N ASN A 82 -4.97 0.72 8.96
CA ASN A 82 -4.34 1.98 9.31
C ASN A 82 -3.83 1.89 10.74
N LEU A 83 -2.51 1.98 10.96
CA LEU A 83 -1.89 1.95 12.28
C LEU A 83 -1.89 3.36 12.89
N CYS A 84 -2.88 3.60 13.75
CA CYS A 84 -3.06 4.81 14.53
C CYS A 84 -3.15 4.48 16.02
N ALA A 85 -3.44 5.46 16.88
CA ALA A 85 -3.51 5.24 18.32
C ALA A 85 -4.56 4.18 18.71
N GLU A 86 -5.62 4.06 17.93
CA GLU A 86 -6.76 3.18 18.17
C GLU A 86 -6.52 1.74 17.71
N THR A 87 -5.63 1.52 16.74
CA THR A 87 -5.47 0.23 16.05
C THR A 87 -4.09 -0.40 16.25
N ALA A 88 -3.07 0.39 16.61
CA ALA A 88 -1.69 -0.06 16.82
C ALA A 88 -1.53 -0.80 18.16
N MET A 89 -2.24 -1.93 18.29
CA MET A 89 -2.14 -2.85 19.43
C MET A 89 -1.29 -4.07 19.05
N ASP A 90 -0.71 -4.78 20.02
CA ASP A 90 0.11 -5.99 19.80
C ASP A 90 -0.55 -7.03 18.89
N GLN A 91 -1.88 -7.16 18.94
CA GLN A 91 -2.61 -8.10 18.09
C GLN A 91 -2.57 -7.69 16.61
N ALA A 92 -2.61 -6.39 16.30
CA ALA A 92 -2.50 -5.90 14.93
C ALA A 92 -1.13 -6.25 14.35
N TYR A 93 -0.06 -6.10 15.13
CA TYR A 93 1.29 -6.48 14.73
C TYR A 93 1.43 -7.99 14.48
N LYS A 94 0.90 -8.83 15.37
CA LYS A 94 0.83 -10.29 15.15
C LYS A 94 0.03 -10.67 13.90
N ASP A 95 -1.02 -9.92 13.59
CA ASP A 95 -1.83 -10.12 12.40
C ASP A 95 -1.11 -9.68 11.12
N ILE A 96 -0.30 -8.62 11.20
CA ILE A 96 0.62 -8.18 10.14
C ILE A 96 1.68 -9.25 9.87
N GLU A 97 2.34 -9.80 10.89
CA GLU A 97 3.33 -10.88 10.76
C GLU A 97 2.74 -12.14 10.09
N ARG A 98 1.46 -12.39 10.32
CA ARG A 98 0.70 -13.50 9.71
C ARG A 98 0.17 -13.19 8.31
N LEU A 99 0.56 -12.05 7.73
CA LEU A 99 0.11 -11.57 6.41
C LEU A 99 -1.41 -11.45 6.28
N LYS A 100 -2.12 -11.12 7.38
CA LYS A 100 -3.58 -10.87 7.30
C LYS A 100 -3.91 -9.59 6.54
N TYR A 101 -2.95 -8.68 6.42
CA TYR A 101 -3.09 -7.41 5.71
C TYR A 101 -2.10 -7.36 4.54
N HIS A 102 -2.55 -6.87 3.39
CA HIS A 102 -1.72 -6.64 2.22
C HIS A 102 -1.24 -5.18 2.14
N VAL A 103 -1.97 -4.26 2.78
CA VAL A 103 -1.62 -2.84 2.85
C VAL A 103 -1.66 -2.36 4.30
N ILE A 104 -0.63 -1.63 4.69
CA ILE A 104 -0.54 -0.98 6.00
C ILE A 104 -0.34 0.51 5.76
N THR A 105 -1.20 1.35 6.31
CA THR A 105 -0.93 2.81 6.37
C THR A 105 -0.42 3.18 7.75
N VAL A 106 0.58 4.06 7.82
CA VAL A 106 1.20 4.46 9.08
C VAL A 106 1.73 5.89 8.98
N SER A 107 1.81 6.62 10.10
CA SER A 107 2.41 7.95 10.13
C SER A 107 3.94 7.90 10.16
N PRO A 108 4.64 8.95 9.68
CA PRO A 108 6.09 9.06 9.81
C PRO A 108 6.56 8.97 11.27
N GLU A 109 5.83 9.58 12.21
CA GLU A 109 6.20 9.59 13.62
C GLU A 109 6.09 8.19 14.22
N ARG A 110 5.02 7.44 13.90
CA ARG A 110 4.81 6.10 14.44
C ARG A 110 5.84 5.11 13.90
N ILE A 111 6.09 5.10 12.59
CA ILE A 111 7.04 4.13 12.01
C ILE A 111 8.46 4.31 12.56
N LEU A 112 8.81 5.52 13.02
CA LEU A 112 10.12 5.82 13.60
C LEU A 112 10.21 5.54 15.11
N THR A 113 9.08 5.59 15.83
CA THR A 113 9.06 5.54 17.31
C THR A 113 8.55 4.23 17.88
N ASP A 114 7.72 3.49 17.14
CA ASP A 114 7.10 2.25 17.62
C ASP A 114 8.08 1.07 17.44
N SER A 115 8.42 0.42 18.56
CA SER A 115 9.43 -0.64 18.61
C SER A 115 9.09 -1.86 17.76
N HIS A 116 7.81 -2.08 17.43
CA HIS A 116 7.42 -3.18 16.54
C HIS A 116 8.03 -3.03 15.15
N PHE A 117 8.23 -1.80 14.68
CA PHE A 117 8.93 -1.55 13.41
C PHE A 117 10.43 -1.78 13.51
N GLN A 118 11.04 -1.83 14.71
CA GLN A 118 12.47 -2.10 14.88
C GLN A 118 12.86 -3.59 14.77
N VAL A 119 11.88 -4.48 14.75
CA VAL A 119 12.09 -5.94 14.76
C VAL A 119 11.68 -6.57 13.41
N LEU A 120 11.14 -5.77 12.49
CA LEU A 120 10.50 -6.22 11.25
C LEU A 120 11.49 -6.57 10.11
N TRP A 121 12.75 -6.89 10.42
CA TRP A 121 13.80 -7.21 9.45
C TRP A 121 14.63 -8.45 9.81
#